data_AF-A0A2G9PLU1-F1
#
_entry.id   AF-A0A2G9PLU1-F1
#
_cell.length_a   1.000
_cell.length_b   1.000
_cell.length_c   1.000
_cell.angle_alpha   90.00
_cell.angle_beta   90.00
_cell.angle_gamma   90.00
#
_symmetry.space_group_name_H-M   'P 1'
#
loop_
_entity.id
_entity.type
_entity.pdbx_description
1 polymer ?
#
loop_
_entity_poly.entity_id
_entity_poly.type
_entity_poly.pdbx_seq_one_letter_code
_entity_poly.pdbx_strand_id
1 'polypeptide(L)'
;MDFTHFLRLIHAESERLAKHYPCDSMDRETFARAVKLGEEVGELFSEILKHSALQRKEKMQGYDKDKESLAEEFADVIITSLLLAERMNIDIESAL
;
A
#
# COMPACT_ATOMS: atom_id res chain seq x y z
N MET A 1 10.98 -12.86 -8.13
CA MET A 1 10.72 -13.07 -6.69
C MET A 1 9.55 -14.01 -6.60
N ASP A 2 9.63 -15.09 -5.80
CA ASP A 2 8.46 -15.94 -5.54
C ASP A 2 7.56 -15.32 -4.45
N PHE A 3 6.32 -15.78 -4.37
CA PHE A 3 5.31 -15.21 -3.46
C PHE A 3 5.70 -15.40 -1.98
N THR A 4 6.22 -16.57 -1.61
CA THR A 4 6.69 -16.86 -0.26
C THR A 4 7.86 -15.97 0.16
N HIS A 5 8.78 -15.66 -0.76
CA HIS A 5 9.87 -14.71 -0.54
C HIS A 5 9.31 -13.29 -0.35
N PHE A 6 8.31 -12.90 -1.13
CA PHE A 6 7.66 -11.61 -0.98
C PHE A 6 6.97 -11.47 0.38
N LEU A 7 6.19 -12.48 0.82
CA LEU A 7 5.55 -12.46 2.15
C LEU A 7 6.58 -12.40 3.29
N ARG A 8 7.75 -13.04 3.15
CA ARG A 8 8.84 -12.89 4.13
C ARG A 8 9.38 -11.45 4.20
N LEU A 9 9.43 -10.74 3.08
CA LEU A 9 9.80 -9.31 3.07
C LEU A 9 8.72 -8.47 3.75
N ILE A 10 7.44 -8.75 3.51
CA ILE A 10 6.32 -8.08 4.20
C ILE A 10 6.40 -8.29 5.71
N HIS A 11 6.64 -9.52 6.16
CA HIS A 11 6.80 -9.81 7.59
C HIS A 11 7.94 -9.01 8.21
N ALA A 12 9.13 -9.03 7.59
CA ALA A 12 10.29 -8.27 8.06
C ALA A 12 10.03 -6.75 8.10
N GLU A 13 9.31 -6.22 7.09
CA GLU A 13 8.92 -4.83 7.02
C GLU A 13 7.88 -4.47 8.10
N SER A 14 6.91 -5.35 8.34
CA SER A 14 5.92 -5.19 9.41
C SER A 14 6.60 -5.09 10.79
N GLU A 15 7.58 -5.95 11.07
CA GLU A 15 8.38 -5.88 12.30
C GLU A 15 9.20 -4.59 12.38
N ARG A 16 9.79 -4.15 11.26
CA ARG A 16 10.57 -2.91 11.20
C ARG A 16 9.69 -1.70 11.54
N LEU A 17 8.50 -1.63 10.95
CA LEU A 17 7.53 -0.56 11.19
C LEU A 17 7.04 -0.57 12.64
N ALA A 18 6.73 -1.73 13.21
CA ALA A 18 6.32 -1.84 14.61
C ALA A 18 7.40 -1.35 15.59
N LYS A 19 8.68 -1.59 15.26
CA LYS A 19 9.83 -1.08 16.05
C LYS A 19 10.02 0.44 15.88
N HIS A 20 9.80 0.97 14.68
CA HIS A 20 10.04 2.39 14.38
C HIS A 20 8.88 3.29 14.83
N TYR A 21 7.65 2.80 14.77
CA TYR A 21 6.42 3.50 15.17
C TYR A 21 5.72 2.72 16.29
N PRO A 22 6.29 2.69 17.52
CA PRO A 22 5.70 1.93 18.61
C PRO A 22 4.31 2.45 18.94
N CYS A 23 3.34 1.54 19.01
CA CYS A 23 1.97 1.83 19.40
C CYS A 23 1.67 1.24 20.78
N ASP A 24 0.83 1.93 21.55
CA ASP A 24 0.39 1.52 22.88
C ASP A 24 -0.63 0.37 22.85
N SER A 25 -1.34 0.19 21.73
CA SER A 25 -2.24 -0.94 21.51
C SER A 25 -2.18 -1.49 20.08
N MET A 26 -2.43 -2.80 19.97
CA MET A 26 -2.59 -3.49 18.70
C MET A 26 -3.71 -2.89 17.84
N ASP A 27 -4.82 -2.49 18.47
CA ASP A 27 -5.95 -1.89 17.77
C ASP A 27 -5.57 -0.57 17.10
N ARG A 28 -4.82 0.30 17.81
CA ARG A 28 -4.41 1.59 17.24
C ARG A 28 -3.49 1.40 16.04
N GLU A 29 -2.55 0.47 16.11
CA GLU A 29 -1.67 0.15 14.99
C GLU A 29 -2.45 -0.42 13.79
N THR A 30 -3.40 -1.32 14.06
CA THR A 30 -4.28 -1.90 13.04
C THR A 30 -5.09 -0.82 12.33
N PHE A 31 -5.68 0.12 13.09
CA PHE A 31 -6.40 1.24 12.49
C PHE A 31 -5.49 2.17 11.68
N ALA A 32 -4.28 2.46 12.17
CA ALA A 32 -3.33 3.27 11.40
C ALA A 32 -2.97 2.63 10.05
N ARG A 33 -2.73 1.31 10.04
CA ARG A 33 -2.47 0.55 8.80
C ARG A 33 -3.69 0.51 7.89
N ALA A 34 -4.90 0.38 8.43
CA ALA A 34 -6.14 0.43 7.65
C ALA A 34 -6.37 1.81 7.01
N VAL A 35 -6.08 2.89 7.74
CA VAL A 35 -6.13 4.26 7.19
C VAL A 35 -5.09 4.44 6.10
N LYS A 36 -3.86 3.94 6.27
CA LYS A 36 -2.81 3.99 5.26
C LYS A 36 -3.20 3.25 3.98
N LEU A 37 -3.81 2.06 4.09
CA LEU A 37 -4.39 1.37 2.92
C LEU A 37 -5.44 2.24 2.19
N GLY A 38 -6.30 2.94 2.93
CA GLY A 38 -7.26 3.88 2.35
C GLY A 38 -6.60 5.05 1.61
N GLU A 39 -5.47 5.53 2.11
CA GLU A 39 -4.64 6.56 1.46
C GLU A 39 -4.11 6.05 0.11
N GLU A 40 -3.43 4.89 0.09
CA GLU A 40 -2.85 4.32 -1.14
C GLU A 40 -3.92 4.03 -2.21
N VAL A 41 -5.10 3.57 -1.82
CA VAL A 41 -6.22 3.38 -2.77
C VAL A 41 -6.66 4.72 -3.38
N GLY A 42 -6.64 5.79 -2.59
CA GLY A 42 -6.92 7.14 -3.07
C GLY A 42 -5.86 7.66 -4.04
N GLU A 43 -4.59 7.39 -3.77
CA GLU A 43 -3.46 7.74 -4.64
C GLU A 43 -3.50 6.94 -5.95
N LEU A 44 -3.74 5.64 -5.87
CA LEU A 44 -4.01 4.79 -7.04
C LEU A 44 -5.16 5.34 -7.90
N PHE A 45 -6.29 5.73 -7.30
CA PHE A 45 -7.38 6.36 -8.07
C PHE A 45 -6.97 7.67 -8.72
N SER A 46 -6.14 8.48 -8.05
CA SER A 46 -5.59 9.70 -8.66
C SER A 46 -4.75 9.37 -9.90
N GLU A 47 -3.87 8.37 -9.84
CA GLU A 47 -3.03 7.97 -10.96
C GLU A 47 -3.82 7.28 -12.08
N ILE A 48 -4.84 6.46 -11.77
CA ILE A 48 -5.76 5.90 -12.76
C ILE A 48 -6.48 7.00 -13.54
N LEU A 49 -6.95 8.04 -12.85
CA LEU A 49 -7.60 9.18 -13.49
C LEU A 49 -6.64 9.97 -14.38
N LYS A 50 -5.38 10.15 -13.98
CA LYS A 50 -4.36 10.79 -14.81
C LYS A 50 -4.03 9.94 -16.05
N HIS A 51 -3.84 8.63 -15.87
CA HIS A 51 -3.58 7.68 -16.94
C HIS A 51 -4.72 7.65 -17.98
N SER A 52 -5.97 7.69 -17.51
CA SER A 52 -7.17 7.69 -18.35
C SER A 52 -7.54 9.06 -18.93
N ALA A 53 -6.76 10.10 -18.65
CA ALA A 53 -7.03 11.49 -19.04
C ALA A 53 -8.39 12.04 -18.52
N LEU A 54 -8.88 11.53 -17.39
CA LEU A 54 -10.13 11.94 -16.73
C LEU A 54 -9.90 12.84 -15.50
N GLN A 55 -8.64 13.12 -15.16
CA GLN A 55 -8.27 14.00 -14.05
C GLN A 55 -8.49 15.49 -14.39
N ARG A 56 -8.70 16.33 -13.37
CA ARG A 56 -8.78 17.79 -13.51
C ARG A 56 -7.53 18.36 -14.20
N LYS A 57 -7.73 19.28 -15.15
CA LYS A 57 -6.66 19.84 -16.00
C LYS A 57 -5.52 20.48 -15.19
N GLU A 58 -5.84 21.13 -14.08
CA GLU A 58 -4.85 21.76 -13.20
C GLU A 58 -3.93 20.72 -12.55
N LYS A 59 -4.44 19.51 -12.27
CA LYS A 59 -3.68 18.39 -11.71
C LYS A 59 -2.93 17.57 -12.77
N MET A 60 -3.15 17.86 -14.05
CA MET A 60 -2.45 17.24 -15.18
C MET A 60 -1.22 18.05 -15.62
N GLN A 61 -1.04 19.28 -15.11
CA GLN A 61 0.14 20.09 -15.41
C GLN A 61 1.38 19.43 -14.80
N GLY A 62 2.32 19.00 -15.66
CA GLY A 62 3.53 18.29 -15.23
C GLY A 62 3.34 16.78 -15.05
N TYR A 63 2.20 16.21 -15.43
CA TYR A 63 2.04 14.76 -15.51
C TYR A 63 2.87 14.21 -16.65
N ASP A 64 3.88 13.43 -16.31
CA ASP A 64 4.76 12.75 -17.24
C ASP A 64 4.34 11.28 -17.28
N LYS A 65 3.73 10.86 -18.40
CA LYS A 65 3.22 9.49 -18.57
C LYS A 65 4.30 8.43 -18.50
N ASP A 66 5.55 8.83 -18.72
CA ASP A 66 6.71 7.94 -18.75
C ASP A 66 7.42 7.87 -17.38
N LYS A 67 6.93 8.59 -16.36
CA LYS A 67 7.38 8.44 -14.96
C LYS A 67 6.52 7.40 -14.26
N GLU A 68 7.19 6.56 -13.48
CA GLU A 68 6.74 5.28 -12.91
C GLU A 68 5.54 5.33 -11.93
N SER A 69 4.62 6.29 -12.01
CA SER A 69 3.61 6.51 -10.96
C SER A 69 2.59 5.37 -10.82
N LEU A 70 1.93 4.94 -11.90
CA LEU A 70 0.78 4.03 -11.76
C LEU A 70 1.17 2.64 -11.21
N ALA A 71 2.32 2.10 -11.62
CA ALA A 71 2.77 0.79 -11.16
C ALA A 71 3.19 0.81 -9.68
N GLU A 72 3.79 1.92 -9.23
CA GLU A 72 4.12 2.16 -7.83
C GLU A 72 2.86 2.17 -6.96
N GLU A 73 1.81 2.91 -7.36
CA GLU A 73 0.55 2.95 -6.60
C GLU A 73 -0.12 1.57 -6.49
N PHE A 74 -0.04 0.75 -7.54
CA PHE A 74 -0.54 -0.63 -7.45
C PHE A 74 0.28 -1.45 -6.44
N ALA A 75 1.60 -1.28 -6.43
CA ALA A 75 2.48 -1.95 -5.49
C ALA A 75 2.20 -1.49 -4.05
N ASP A 76 1.97 -0.19 -3.82
CA ASP A 76 1.69 0.38 -2.51
C ASP A 76 0.36 -0.15 -1.94
N VAL A 77 -0.69 -0.26 -2.75
CA VAL A 77 -1.95 -0.90 -2.33
C VAL A 77 -1.74 -2.37 -1.97
N ILE A 78 -0.95 -3.12 -2.75
CA ILE A 78 -0.66 -4.53 -2.45
C ILE A 78 0.13 -4.65 -1.14
N ILE A 79 1.21 -3.87 -0.99
CA ILE A 79 2.09 -3.93 0.17
C ILE A 79 1.34 -3.52 1.44
N THR A 80 0.58 -2.43 1.42
CA THR A 80 -0.18 -1.96 2.58
C THR A 80 -1.32 -2.92 2.96
N SER A 81 -1.95 -3.57 1.98
CA SER A 81 -2.92 -4.65 2.22
C SER A 81 -2.28 -5.83 2.95
N LEU A 82 -1.12 -6.29 2.48
CA LEU A 82 -0.40 -7.42 3.08
C LEU A 82 0.16 -7.06 4.47
N LEU A 83 0.65 -5.84 4.67
CA LEU A 83 1.09 -5.34 5.98
C LEU A 83 -0.05 -5.27 6.99
N LEU A 84 -1.27 -4.93 6.56
CA LEU A 84 -2.45 -4.97 7.41
C LEU A 84 -2.86 -6.41 7.74
N ALA A 85 -2.86 -7.31 6.75
CA ALA A 85 -3.17 -8.71 6.94
C ALA A 85 -2.18 -9.39 7.92
N GLU A 86 -0.89 -9.13 7.74
CA GLU A 86 0.18 -9.56 8.64
C GLU A 86 -0.09 -9.07 10.07
N ARG A 87 -0.46 -7.80 10.24
CA ARG A 87 -0.72 -7.25 11.58
C ARG A 87 -1.91 -7.91 12.28
N MET A 88 -2.90 -8.33 11.49
CA MET A 88 -4.10 -9.04 11.94
C MET A 88 -3.88 -10.56 12.06
N ASN A 89 -2.67 -11.06 11.80
CA ASN A 89 -2.33 -12.49 11.76
C ASN A 89 -3.21 -13.29 10.77
N ILE A 90 -3.50 -12.71 9.60
CA ILE A 90 -4.25 -13.37 8.53
C ILE A 90 -3.27 -14.12 7.63
N ASP A 91 -3.52 -15.42 7.42
CA ASP A 91 -2.82 -16.21 6.42
C ASP A 91 -3.36 -15.89 5.02
N ILE A 92 -2.68 -14.99 4.32
CA ILE A 92 -3.02 -14.60 2.95
C ILE A 92 -2.73 -15.72 1.95
N GLU A 93 -1.73 -16.57 2.19
CA GLU A 93 -1.38 -17.63 1.24
C GLU A 93 -2.51 -18.67 1.15
N SER A 94 -3.16 -18.97 2.27
CA SER A 94 -4.36 -19.82 2.29
C SER A 94 -5.63 -19.13 1.74
N ALA A 95 -5.66 -17.79 1.66
CA ALA A 95 -6.83 -17.02 1.24
C ALA A 95 -6.89 -16.72 -0.27
N LEU A 96 -5.79 -16.90 -1.00
CA LEU A 96 -5.65 -16.68 -2.45
C LEU A 96 -5.74 -18.01 -3.22
#